data_AF-A0A6C0GMS4-F1
#
_entry.id   AF-A0A6C0GMS4-F1
#
_cell.length_a   1.000
_cell.length_b   1.000
_cell.length_c   1.000
_cell.angle_alpha   90.00
_cell.angle_beta   90.00
_cell.angle_gamma   90.00
#
_symmetry.space_group_name_H-M   'P 1'
#
loop_
_entity.id
_entity.type
_entity.pdbx_description
1 polymer ?
#
loop_
_entity_poly.entity_id
_entity_poly.type
_entity_poly.pdbx_seq_one_letter_code
_entity_poly.pdbx_strand_id
1 'polypeptide(L)'
;MISERINTLKKHIQTALFIGLVMVTSACHLDANSIEQEDPNAGSEYVYGNIGGPPKQAANQYEADPDAATRAAAIREKMFGDKQGAEPGLQQGNGGQ
;
A
#
# COMPACT_ATOMS: atom_id res chain seq x y z
N MET A 1 17.26 -21.05 -49.80
CA MET A 1 16.44 -21.56 -48.67
C MET A 1 16.81 -20.95 -47.31
N ILE A 2 18.08 -20.60 -47.02
CA ILE A 2 18.49 -20.00 -45.74
C ILE A 2 18.09 -18.52 -45.61
N SER A 3 18.24 -17.71 -46.68
CA SER A 3 17.90 -16.28 -46.65
C SER A 3 16.42 -15.97 -46.41
N GLU A 4 15.50 -16.81 -46.90
CA GLU A 4 14.06 -16.63 -46.65
C GLU A 4 13.69 -16.86 -45.20
N ARG A 5 14.34 -17.84 -44.54
CA ARG A 5 14.14 -18.08 -43.10
C ARG A 5 14.72 -16.94 -42.25
N ILE A 6 15.84 -16.34 -42.67
CA ILE A 6 16.42 -15.17 -41.99
C ILE A 6 15.51 -13.94 -42.13
N ASN A 7 14.94 -13.69 -43.32
CA ASN A 7 14.01 -12.57 -43.52
C ASN A 7 12.69 -12.79 -42.79
N THR A 8 12.21 -14.02 -42.73
CA THR A 8 11.02 -14.38 -41.95
C THR A 8 11.29 -14.16 -40.46
N LEU A 9 12.44 -14.60 -39.95
CA LEU A 9 12.83 -14.39 -38.56
C LEU A 9 12.94 -12.90 -38.21
N LYS A 10 13.56 -12.09 -39.08
CA LYS A 10 13.64 -10.63 -38.91
C LYS A 10 12.26 -9.97 -38.85
N LYS A 11 11.32 -10.40 -39.70
CA LYS A 11 9.93 -9.90 -39.70
C LYS A 11 9.22 -10.22 -38.39
N HIS A 12 9.39 -11.43 -37.84
CA HIS A 12 8.78 -11.81 -36.56
C HIS A 12 9.40 -11.06 -35.39
N ILE A 13 10.73 -10.87 -35.38
CA ILE A 13 11.43 -10.06 -34.37
C ILE A 13 10.93 -8.61 -34.42
N GLN A 14 10.82 -8.03 -35.61
CA GLN A 14 10.32 -6.67 -35.79
C GLN A 14 8.87 -6.53 -35.32
N THR A 15 7.98 -7.47 -35.67
CA THR A 15 6.59 -7.48 -35.18
C THR A 15 6.51 -7.63 -33.66
N ALA A 16 7.31 -8.51 -33.06
CA ALA A 16 7.35 -8.69 -31.60
C ALA A 16 7.82 -7.41 -30.89
N LEU A 17 8.80 -6.72 -31.46
CA LEU A 17 9.33 -5.46 -30.92
C LEU A 17 8.30 -4.32 -31.00
N PHE A 18 7.54 -4.24 -32.10
CA PHE A 18 6.42 -3.30 -32.23
C PHE A 18 5.30 -3.57 -31.22
N ILE A 19 4.91 -4.84 -31.04
CA ILE A 19 3.86 -5.22 -30.08
C ILE A 19 4.32 -4.92 -28.63
N GLY A 20 5.57 -5.24 -28.30
CA GLY A 20 6.15 -4.91 -27.00
C GLY A 20 6.16 -3.40 -26.71
N LEU A 21 6.51 -2.58 -27.71
CA LEU A 21 6.51 -1.13 -27.58
C LEU A 21 5.11 -0.58 -27.27
N VAL A 22 4.07 -1.07 -27.97
CA VAL A 22 2.68 -0.64 -27.74
C VAL A 22 2.22 -0.98 -26.32
N MET A 23 2.56 -2.17 -25.80
CA MET A 23 2.18 -2.56 -24.43
C MET A 23 2.88 -1.74 -23.35
N VAL A 24 4.14 -1.32 -23.55
CA VAL A 24 4.84 -0.46 -22.57
C VAL A 24 4.23 0.94 -22.53
N THR A 25 3.76 1.47 -23.66
CA THR A 25 3.15 2.81 -23.71
C THR A 25 1.77 2.90 -23.05
N SER A 26 1.03 1.80 -22.92
CA SER A 26 -0.28 1.81 -22.25
C SER A 26 -0.21 1.78 -20.72
N ALA A 27 0.96 1.46 -20.14
CA ALA A 27 1.16 1.44 -18.69
C ALA A 27 1.32 2.84 -18.05
N CYS A 28 1.52 3.89 -18.85
CA CYS A 28 1.81 5.24 -18.35
C CYS A 28 0.58 6.09 -17.99
N HIS A 29 -0.61 5.50 -17.86
CA HIS A 29 -1.86 6.23 -17.57
C HIS A 29 -2.59 5.74 -16.31
N LEU A 30 -1.88 5.08 -15.38
CA LEU A 30 -2.48 4.52 -14.17
C LEU A 30 -2.61 5.53 -13.02
N ASP A 31 -1.93 6.68 -13.10
CA ASP A 31 -1.90 7.70 -12.03
C ASP A 31 -2.71 8.97 -12.35
N ALA A 32 -3.59 8.91 -13.35
CA ALA A 32 -4.50 10.00 -13.69
C ALA A 32 -5.78 9.97 -12.82
N ASN A 33 -5.68 9.53 -11.56
CA ASN A 33 -6.80 9.60 -10.63
C ASN A 33 -6.86 11.02 -10.03
N SER A 34 -7.19 12.00 -10.87
CA SER A 34 -7.42 13.40 -10.48
C SER A 34 -8.87 13.63 -10.05
N ILE A 35 -9.59 12.57 -9.68
CA ILE A 35 -10.94 12.68 -9.16
C ILE A 35 -10.80 13.23 -7.75
N GLU A 36 -10.92 14.55 -7.63
CA GLU A 36 -11.12 15.20 -6.34
C GLU A 36 -12.43 14.65 -5.76
N GLN A 37 -12.30 13.87 -4.69
CA GLN A 37 -13.44 13.39 -3.94
C GLN A 37 -13.94 14.55 -3.08
N GLU A 38 -15.20 14.93 -3.28
CA GLU A 38 -15.85 15.89 -2.40
C GLU A 38 -15.86 15.32 -0.98
N ASP A 39 -15.10 15.95 -0.08
CA ASP A 39 -15.11 15.62 1.33
C ASP A 39 -16.29 16.35 1.99
N PRO A 40 -17.37 15.64 2.38
CA PRO A 40 -18.52 16.27 3.03
C PRO A 40 -18.18 16.85 4.41
N ASN A 41 -17.02 16.50 4.96
CA ASN A 41 -16.52 17.00 6.24
C ASN A 41 -15.39 18.02 6.07
N ALA A 42 -15.12 18.51 4.86
CA ALA A 42 -14.06 19.47 4.62
C ALA A 42 -14.17 20.67 5.57
N GLY A 43 -13.12 20.91 6.38
CA GLY A 43 -13.10 21.98 7.38
C GLY A 43 -13.85 21.68 8.69
N SER A 44 -14.42 20.49 8.87
CA SER A 44 -15.11 20.09 10.10
C SER A 44 -14.12 19.85 11.24
N GLU A 45 -14.08 20.78 12.19
CA GLU A 45 -13.26 20.65 13.40
C GLU A 45 -13.73 19.50 14.33
N TYR A 46 -14.98 19.03 14.16
CA TYR A 46 -15.46 17.85 14.88
C TYR A 46 -14.76 16.58 14.39
N VAL A 47 -14.62 16.43 13.06
CA VAL A 47 -14.06 15.24 12.43
C VAL A 47 -12.53 15.28 12.44
N TYR A 48 -11.95 16.41 12.04
CA TYR A 48 -10.50 16.55 11.84
C TYR A 48 -9.78 17.23 13.00
N GLY A 49 -10.52 17.76 13.97
CA GLY A 49 -9.92 18.59 15.00
C GLY A 49 -9.41 19.92 14.45
N ASN A 50 -8.60 20.61 15.23
CA ASN A 50 -7.96 21.84 14.80
C ASN A 50 -6.70 21.49 13.99
N ILE A 51 -6.66 21.88 12.73
CA ILE A 51 -5.52 21.64 11.84
C ILE A 51 -4.28 22.32 12.42
N GLY A 52 -3.29 21.52 12.83
CA GLY A 52 -2.06 22.00 13.48
C GLY A 52 -2.14 22.18 15.00
N GLY A 53 -3.29 21.91 15.62
CA GLY A 53 -3.45 21.89 17.07
C GLY A 53 -3.12 20.52 17.69
N PRO A 54 -3.00 20.44 19.03
CA PRO A 54 -2.86 19.16 19.71
C PRO A 54 -4.10 18.28 19.45
N PRO A 55 -3.94 16.96 19.31
CA PRO A 55 -5.06 16.06 19.06
C PRO A 55 -6.05 16.15 20.23
N LYS A 56 -7.34 16.28 19.94
CA LYS A 56 -8.41 16.37 20.97
C LYS A 56 -8.37 15.18 21.95
N GLN A 57 -7.93 14.02 21.48
CA GLN A 57 -7.78 12.80 22.30
C GLN A 57 -6.64 12.87 23.31
N ALA A 58 -5.64 13.74 23.15
CA ALA A 58 -4.55 13.87 24.13
C ALA A 58 -5.01 14.48 25.47
N ALA A 59 -6.20 15.08 25.51
CA ALA A 59 -6.82 15.49 26.77
C ALA A 59 -7.33 14.29 27.60
N ASN A 60 -7.61 13.15 26.96
CA ASN A 60 -8.08 11.95 27.63
C ASN A 60 -6.88 11.11 28.05
N GLN A 61 -6.63 11.07 29.36
CA GLN A 61 -5.65 10.15 29.93
C GLN A 61 -6.38 8.87 30.35
N TYR A 62 -5.91 7.74 29.82
CA TYR A 62 -6.39 6.43 30.22
C TYR A 62 -5.35 5.79 31.12
N GLU A 63 -5.79 5.28 32.26
CA GLU A 63 -4.93 4.44 33.10
C GLU A 63 -4.45 3.24 32.29
N ALA A 64 -3.16 2.91 32.43
CA ALA A 64 -2.61 1.73 31.79
C ALA A 64 -3.28 0.49 32.39
N ASP A 65 -4.03 -0.22 31.55
CA ASP A 65 -4.65 -1.47 31.95
C ASP A 65 -3.57 -2.53 32.21
N PRO A 66 -3.47 -3.08 33.44
CA PRO A 66 -2.40 -4.01 33.81
C PRO A 66 -2.44 -5.30 32.98
N ASP A 67 -3.59 -5.66 32.42
CA ASP A 67 -3.79 -6.88 31.62
C ASP A 67 -3.70 -6.62 30.11
N ALA A 68 -3.41 -5.39 29.68
CA ALA A 68 -3.33 -5.03 28.26
C ALA A 68 -2.33 -5.91 27.48
N ALA A 69 -1.17 -6.20 28.09
CA ALA A 69 -0.15 -7.06 27.48
C ALA A 69 -0.65 -8.50 27.28
N THR A 70 -1.33 -9.07 28.28
CA THR A 70 -1.90 -10.42 28.24
C THR A 70 -2.98 -10.53 27.16
N ARG A 71 -3.89 -9.55 27.09
CA ARG A 71 -4.92 -9.52 26.04
C ARG A 71 -4.33 -9.36 24.65
N ALA A 72 -3.32 -8.50 24.49
CA ALA A 72 -2.65 -8.33 23.22
C ALA A 72 -1.94 -9.61 22.76
N ALA A 73 -1.32 -10.36 23.67
CA ALA A 73 -0.73 -11.67 23.37
C ALA A 73 -1.79 -12.69 22.92
N ALA A 74 -2.91 -12.78 23.64
CA ALA A 74 -4.02 -13.68 23.28
C ALA A 74 -4.66 -13.31 21.92
N ILE A 75 -4.75 -12.02 21.59
CA ILE A 75 -5.24 -11.57 20.28
C ILE A 75 -4.25 -11.94 19.17
N ARG A 76 -2.95 -11.73 19.39
CA ARG A 76 -1.91 -12.11 18.42
C ARG A 76 -1.94 -13.61 18.15
N GLU A 77 -2.05 -14.43 19.19
CA GLU A 77 -2.16 -15.88 19.04
C GLU A 77 -3.40 -16.27 18.23
N LYS A 78 -4.56 -15.64 18.47
CA LYS A 78 -5.77 -15.91 17.67
C LYS A 78 -5.65 -15.46 16.21
N MET A 79 -4.94 -14.37 15.94
CA MET A 79 -4.81 -13.81 14.59
C MET A 79 -3.70 -14.47 13.76
N PHE A 80 -2.66 -15.00 14.43
CA PHE A 80 -1.42 -15.43 13.80
C PHE A 80 -0.88 -16.78 14.29
N GLY A 81 -1.43 -17.37 15.35
CA GLY A 81 -0.95 -18.64 15.95
C GLY A 81 -1.08 -19.84 15.02
N ASP A 82 -2.12 -19.86 14.17
CA ASP A 82 -2.30 -20.91 13.16
C ASP A 82 -1.50 -20.66 11.87
N LYS A 83 -0.87 -19.48 11.73
CA LYS A 83 -0.02 -19.15 10.56
C LYS A 83 1.42 -19.60 10.78
N GLN A 84 1.62 -20.91 10.85
CA GLN A 84 2.94 -21.49 10.58
C GLN A 84 3.24 -21.35 9.08
N GLY A 85 3.77 -20.20 8.67
CA GLY A 85 4.35 -19.99 7.35
C GLY A 85 3.84 -18.77 6.60
N ALA A 86 4.35 -17.59 6.94
CA ALA A 86 4.69 -16.52 5.99
C ALA A 86 5.30 -15.32 6.74
N GLU A 87 6.62 -15.42 6.92
CA GLU A 87 7.64 -14.35 6.95
C GLU A 87 7.62 -13.20 8.00
N PRO A 88 8.84 -12.69 8.34
CA PRO A 88 9.07 -11.77 9.44
C PRO A 88 9.10 -10.31 8.96
N GLY A 89 8.45 -9.41 9.69
CA GLY A 89 8.68 -7.99 9.45
C GLY A 89 7.58 -7.07 9.94
N LEU A 90 7.42 -6.95 11.26
CA LEU A 90 6.93 -5.70 11.84
C LEU A 90 7.95 -5.25 12.88
N GLN A 91 8.83 -4.37 12.42
CA GLN A 91 9.77 -3.64 13.25
C GLN A 91 8.95 -2.87 14.30
N GLN A 92 9.19 -3.21 15.56
CA GLN A 92 8.65 -2.49 16.70
C GLN A 92 9.21 -1.06 16.64
N GLY A 93 8.38 -0.10 16.24
CA GLY A 93 8.76 1.31 16.22
C GLY A 93 9.16 1.74 17.62
N ASN A 94 10.45 1.96 17.82
CA ASN A 94 10.99 2.58 19.03
C ASN A 94 10.45 4.01 19.11
N GLY A 95 9.61 4.28 20.10
CA GLY A 95 9.20 5.63 20.45
C GLY A 95 10.44 6.43 20.86
N GLY A 96 10.77 7.44 20.06
CA GLY A 96 11.81 8.41 20.35
C GLY A 96 11.45 9.26 21.56
N GLN A 97 12.49 9.56 22.33
CA GLN A 97 12.56 10.42 23.51
C GLN A 97 12.11 11.85 23.25
#